data_AF-A0A3N5MB90-F1
#
_entry.id   AF-A0A3N5MB90-F1
#
_cell.length_a   1.000
_cell.length_b   1.000
_cell.length_c   1.000
_cell.angle_alpha   90.00
_cell.angle_beta   90.00
_cell.angle_gamma   90.00
#
_symmetry.space_group_name_H-M   'P 1'
#
loop_
_entity.id
_entity.type
_entity.pdbx_description
1 polymer ?
#
loop_
_entity_poly.entity_id
_entity_poly.type
_entity_poly.pdbx_seq_one_letter_code
_entity_poly.pdbx_strand_id
1 'polypeptide(L)'
;MKRKGLLFVLMASFLFSACGLVQSQPGKVETPSDVQPVSEVSQLPSPTTAPTDTAVPTDTPEPTATATATSTSTATPTATNTPEPTATSTITPTPGPIVFTDDFSEDKGYWEECNVCEWKHEALYVGPYQPSDTTEAYVTYYKECGTPEFYKMSVDVTYIEGPTDRGYGIVIRDTGDYMIEFLISTWQITWVSKYDYHLEAWDMLNNTASQIFSGLINPGNSTNRIGVEVRPSGNGQSDYFIRINNKTYYVLYGQPTEAGRVGISI
;
A
#
# COMPACT_ATOMS: atom_id res chain seq x y z
N MET A 1 69.98 -4.31 6.69
CA MET A 1 70.93 -4.46 5.56
C MET A 1 71.02 -5.93 5.17
N LYS A 2 70.69 -6.26 3.90
CA LYS A 2 71.05 -7.44 3.08
C LYS A 2 70.85 -8.88 3.61
N ARG A 3 69.98 -9.64 2.90
CA ARG A 3 70.22 -10.89 2.13
C ARG A 3 68.84 -11.35 1.60
N LYS A 4 68.43 -11.25 0.31
CA LYS A 4 68.88 -11.79 -0.99
C LYS A 4 69.00 -13.32 -1.08
N GLY A 5 68.19 -13.91 -1.98
CA GLY A 5 68.24 -15.26 -2.57
C GLY A 5 66.86 -15.95 -2.46
N LEU A 6 65.96 -16.02 -3.43
CA LEU A 6 65.94 -16.23 -4.89
C LEU A 6 66.19 -17.69 -5.37
N LEU A 7 65.14 -18.28 -5.98
CA LEU A 7 65.06 -19.41 -6.94
C LEU A 7 65.48 -20.81 -6.44
N PHE A 8 65.00 -21.96 -6.92
CA PHE A 8 63.83 -22.50 -7.67
C PHE A 8 64.14 -24.01 -7.83
N VAL A 9 63.14 -24.83 -8.20
CA VAL A 9 63.21 -26.12 -8.95
C VAL A 9 62.71 -27.41 -8.25
N LEU A 10 61.51 -27.81 -8.72
CA LEU A 10 60.97 -29.13 -9.14
C LEU A 10 61.37 -30.46 -8.45
N MET A 11 60.35 -31.23 -8.02
CA MET A 11 59.84 -32.50 -8.62
C MET A 11 58.89 -33.17 -7.59
N ALA A 12 57.62 -33.47 -7.84
CA ALA A 12 56.96 -34.40 -8.78
C ALA A 12 56.57 -35.75 -8.13
N SER A 13 55.26 -35.94 -7.88
CA SER A 13 54.52 -37.23 -7.83
C SER A 13 53.08 -36.97 -7.35
N PHE A 14 52.11 -36.73 -8.24
CA PHE A 14 51.18 -37.73 -8.84
C PHE A 14 50.54 -38.68 -7.83
N LEU A 15 49.22 -38.54 -7.62
CA LEU A 15 48.24 -39.63 -7.75
C LEU A 15 46.83 -39.05 -7.92
N PHE A 16 46.18 -39.52 -8.98
CA PHE A 16 44.87 -39.15 -9.49
C PHE A 16 43.72 -39.69 -8.63
N SER A 17 42.61 -38.94 -8.55
CA SER A 17 41.28 -39.53 -8.76
C SER A 17 40.31 -38.47 -9.30
N ALA A 18 39.88 -38.71 -10.54
CA ALA A 18 38.74 -38.09 -11.24
C ALA A 18 37.41 -38.49 -10.55
N CYS A 19 36.21 -37.99 -10.84
CA CYS A 19 35.55 -37.33 -11.98
C CYS A 19 34.25 -36.71 -11.38
N GLY A 20 33.59 -35.67 -11.88
CA GLY A 20 33.74 -34.93 -13.12
C GLY A 20 32.99 -33.59 -13.02
N LEU A 21 33.61 -32.58 -13.60
CA LEU A 21 33.01 -31.28 -13.90
C LEU A 21 32.66 -31.30 -15.39
N VAL A 22 31.38 -31.04 -15.69
CA VAL A 22 30.90 -30.83 -17.06
C VAL A 22 31.45 -29.48 -17.54
N GLN A 23 32.42 -29.53 -18.44
CA GLN A 23 32.93 -28.37 -19.17
C GLN A 23 32.02 -28.07 -20.35
N SER A 24 31.50 -26.84 -20.38
CA SER A 24 30.92 -26.19 -21.54
C SER A 24 32.01 -25.80 -22.54
N GLN A 25 31.82 -26.17 -23.82
CA GLN A 25 32.57 -25.62 -24.95
C GLN A 25 31.60 -24.94 -25.94
N PRO A 26 32.03 -23.87 -26.62
CA PRO A 26 31.19 -23.10 -27.53
C PRO A 26 31.31 -23.58 -28.99
N GLY A 27 30.20 -23.48 -29.72
CA GLY A 27 30.19 -23.28 -31.17
C GLY A 27 29.95 -24.53 -32.03
N LYS A 28 28.68 -24.78 -32.37
CA LYS A 28 28.31 -25.31 -33.68
C LYS A 28 26.92 -24.79 -34.08
N VAL A 29 26.90 -24.04 -35.19
CA VAL A 29 25.68 -23.61 -35.88
C VAL A 29 25.06 -24.84 -36.54
N GLU A 30 23.84 -25.18 -36.13
CA GLU A 30 23.00 -26.14 -36.85
C GLU A 30 21.65 -25.49 -37.17
N THR A 31 21.42 -25.42 -38.48
CA THR A 31 20.22 -24.97 -39.19
C THR A 31 18.99 -25.79 -38.80
N PRO A 32 17.80 -25.18 -38.57
CA PRO A 32 16.57 -25.94 -38.47
C PRO A 32 16.00 -26.18 -39.88
N SER A 33 15.99 -27.42 -40.31
CA SER A 33 15.08 -27.93 -41.34
C SER A 33 14.38 -29.14 -40.77
N ASP A 34 13.14 -28.97 -40.32
CA ASP A 34 12.04 -29.63 -41.01
C ASP A 34 10.71 -28.93 -40.72
N VAL A 35 10.05 -28.54 -41.79
CA VAL A 35 8.71 -27.97 -41.81
C VAL A 35 7.81 -29.07 -42.35
N GLN A 36 6.85 -29.54 -41.54
CA GLN A 36 5.65 -30.15 -42.09
C GLN A 36 4.38 -29.75 -41.33
N PRO A 37 3.24 -29.68 -42.05
CA PRO A 37 2.13 -28.80 -41.72
C PRO A 37 1.13 -29.49 -40.79
N VAL A 38 0.66 -28.77 -39.77
CA VAL A 38 -0.55 -29.18 -39.04
C VAL A 38 -1.74 -28.51 -39.71
N SER A 39 -2.56 -29.35 -40.32
CA SER A 39 -3.78 -28.99 -41.03
C SER A 39 -4.81 -28.32 -40.13
N GLU A 40 -5.34 -27.24 -40.66
CA GLU A 40 -6.56 -26.53 -40.29
C GLU A 40 -7.77 -27.49 -40.23
N VAL A 41 -8.40 -27.63 -39.06
CA VAL A 41 -9.69 -28.33 -38.93
C VAL A 41 -10.77 -27.31 -38.58
N SER A 42 -11.47 -26.94 -39.65
CA SER A 42 -12.87 -26.56 -39.79
C SER A 42 -13.74 -26.50 -38.52
N GLN A 43 -14.30 -25.31 -38.28
CA GLN A 43 -15.35 -25.02 -37.32
C GLN A 43 -16.65 -25.75 -37.67
N LEU A 44 -17.27 -26.39 -36.67
CA LEU A 44 -18.63 -26.93 -36.75
C LEU A 44 -19.62 -25.91 -36.17
N PRO A 45 -20.64 -25.44 -36.91
CA PRO A 45 -21.73 -24.66 -36.33
C PRO A 45 -22.73 -25.58 -35.62
N SER A 46 -22.99 -25.28 -34.35
CA SER A 46 -24.18 -25.72 -33.60
C SER A 46 -25.13 -24.51 -33.55
N PRO A 47 -26.40 -24.63 -33.98
CA PRO A 47 -27.43 -25.09 -33.05
C PRO A 47 -28.59 -25.88 -33.71
N THR A 48 -29.22 -26.78 -32.95
CA THR A 48 -30.57 -27.26 -33.26
C THR A 48 -31.47 -26.92 -32.08
N THR A 49 -32.29 -25.89 -32.26
CA THR A 49 -33.36 -25.48 -31.35
C THR A 49 -34.48 -26.51 -31.39
N ALA A 50 -34.79 -27.12 -30.26
CA ALA A 50 -36.02 -27.88 -30.06
C ALA A 50 -37.22 -26.91 -29.96
N PRO A 51 -38.39 -27.23 -30.54
CA PRO A 51 -39.61 -26.47 -30.28
C PRO A 51 -40.03 -26.69 -28.82
N THR A 52 -40.21 -25.59 -28.09
CA THR A 52 -40.75 -25.59 -26.73
C THR A 52 -42.27 -25.59 -26.82
N ASP A 53 -42.92 -26.52 -26.13
CA ASP A 53 -44.37 -26.64 -26.06
C ASP A 53 -45.03 -25.35 -25.54
N THR A 54 -45.95 -24.81 -26.34
CA THR A 54 -46.79 -23.66 -25.98
C THR A 54 -47.76 -24.07 -24.86
N ALA A 55 -47.53 -23.56 -23.65
CA ALA A 55 -48.47 -23.71 -22.55
C ALA A 55 -49.79 -22.98 -22.85
N VAL A 56 -50.91 -23.68 -22.66
CA VAL A 56 -52.28 -23.16 -22.77
C VAL A 56 -52.56 -22.19 -21.62
N PRO A 57 -53.16 -21.00 -21.86
CA PRO A 57 -53.51 -20.08 -20.77
C PRO A 57 -54.55 -20.72 -19.84
N THR A 58 -54.23 -20.74 -18.55
CA THR A 58 -55.12 -21.23 -17.48
C THR A 58 -56.03 -20.09 -17.03
N ASP A 59 -57.32 -20.38 -16.87
CA ASP A 59 -58.34 -19.40 -16.44
C ASP A 59 -57.92 -18.68 -15.16
N THR A 60 -57.89 -17.34 -15.24
CA THR A 60 -57.61 -16.47 -14.10
C THR A 60 -58.85 -16.40 -13.21
N PRO A 61 -58.79 -16.78 -11.92
CA PRO A 61 -59.94 -16.68 -11.03
C PRO A 61 -60.32 -15.22 -10.79
N GLU A 62 -61.63 -14.96 -10.78
CA GLU A 62 -62.24 -13.66 -10.53
C GLU A 62 -61.88 -13.12 -9.12
N PRO A 63 -61.53 -11.83 -8.97
CA PRO A 63 -61.14 -11.29 -7.68
C PRO A 63 -62.30 -11.33 -6.68
N THR A 64 -62.07 -12.04 -5.58
CA THR A 64 -63.01 -12.10 -4.45
C THR A 64 -63.01 -10.75 -3.72
N ALA A 65 -64.21 -10.21 -3.45
CA ALA A 65 -64.39 -8.94 -2.75
C ALA A 65 -63.70 -8.97 -1.37
N THR A 66 -62.71 -8.08 -1.20
CA THR A 66 -61.95 -7.93 0.04
C THR A 66 -62.78 -7.13 1.05
N ALA A 67 -62.94 -7.66 2.26
CA ALA A 67 -63.65 -6.99 3.34
C ALA A 67 -62.95 -5.67 3.73
N THR A 68 -63.72 -4.59 3.77
CA THR A 68 -63.25 -3.25 4.15
C THR A 68 -62.85 -3.24 5.63
N ALA A 69 -61.59 -2.95 5.92
CA ALA A 69 -61.08 -2.84 7.28
C ALA A 69 -61.66 -1.58 7.97
N THR A 70 -62.33 -1.78 9.11
CA THR A 70 -62.82 -0.69 9.96
C THR A 70 -61.62 -0.06 10.68
N SER A 71 -61.32 1.21 10.38
CA SER A 71 -60.23 1.94 11.03
C SER A 71 -60.56 2.22 12.50
N THR A 72 -59.83 1.61 13.42
CA THR A 72 -59.82 1.99 14.83
C THR A 72 -58.93 3.22 15.02
N SER A 73 -59.47 4.28 15.63
CA SER A 73 -58.72 5.49 15.97
C SER A 73 -57.66 5.16 17.02
N THR A 74 -56.40 5.14 16.60
CA THR A 74 -55.25 4.99 17.50
C THR A 74 -54.94 6.36 18.11
N ALA A 75 -54.77 6.41 19.43
CA ALA A 75 -54.45 7.65 20.12
C ALA A 75 -53.12 8.24 19.60
N THR A 76 -53.15 9.51 19.21
CA THR A 76 -51.97 10.23 18.73
C THR A 76 -50.95 10.38 19.86
N PRO A 77 -49.70 9.95 19.70
CA PRO A 77 -48.67 10.13 20.72
C PRO A 77 -48.41 11.61 20.96
N THR A 78 -48.39 12.01 22.23
CA THR A 78 -48.07 13.38 22.62
C THR A 78 -46.57 13.59 22.45
N ALA A 79 -46.18 14.58 21.64
CA ALA A 79 -44.78 14.94 21.43
C ALA A 79 -44.15 15.32 22.78
N THR A 80 -43.13 14.58 23.18
CA THR A 80 -42.32 14.87 24.35
C THR A 80 -41.20 15.82 23.94
N ASN A 81 -40.91 16.83 24.76
CA ASN A 81 -39.82 17.77 24.48
C ASN A 81 -38.48 17.02 24.53
N THR A 82 -37.93 16.72 23.36
CA THR A 82 -36.55 16.25 23.22
C THR A 82 -35.63 17.39 23.66
N PRO A 83 -34.68 17.17 24.59
CA PRO A 83 -33.71 18.19 24.97
C PRO A 83 -32.91 18.62 23.74
N GLU A 84 -32.63 19.93 23.66
CA GLU A 84 -31.82 20.50 22.61
C GLU A 84 -30.39 19.92 22.67
N PRO A 85 -29.79 19.51 21.54
CA PRO A 85 -28.43 19.00 21.54
C PRO A 85 -27.47 20.08 22.07
N THR A 86 -26.76 19.77 23.14
CA THR A 86 -25.69 20.61 23.67
C THR A 86 -24.65 20.82 22.58
N ALA A 87 -24.32 22.09 22.28
CA ALA A 87 -23.32 22.41 21.26
C ALA A 87 -21.98 21.76 21.60
N THR A 88 -21.59 20.76 20.80
CA THR A 88 -20.25 20.18 20.84
C THR A 88 -19.25 21.28 20.49
N SER A 89 -18.27 21.53 21.35
CA SER A 89 -17.20 22.49 21.08
C SER A 89 -16.47 22.08 19.79
N THR A 90 -16.72 22.83 18.71
CA THR A 90 -16.02 22.67 17.45
C THR A 90 -14.61 23.24 17.62
N ILE A 91 -13.61 22.36 17.73
CA ILE A 91 -12.21 22.75 17.57
C ILE A 91 -12.08 23.26 16.14
N THR A 92 -11.91 24.57 15.98
CA THR A 92 -11.64 25.15 14.67
C THR A 92 -10.17 24.82 14.37
N PRO A 93 -9.86 24.00 13.34
CA PRO A 93 -8.48 23.80 12.93
C PRO A 93 -7.94 25.18 12.56
N THR A 94 -7.01 25.72 13.35
CA THR A 94 -6.35 26.97 12.99
C THR A 94 -5.54 26.65 11.74
N PRO A 95 -5.80 27.29 10.58
CA PRO A 95 -4.93 27.16 9.42
C PRO A 95 -3.57 27.76 9.84
N GLY A 96 -2.65 26.89 10.26
CA GLY A 96 -1.30 27.30 10.58
C GLY A 96 -0.55 27.63 9.29
N PRO A 97 0.42 28.56 9.31
CA PRO A 97 1.44 28.61 8.27
C PRO A 97 2.09 27.23 8.13
N ILE A 98 2.68 26.94 6.97
CA ILE A 98 3.53 25.74 6.81
C ILE A 98 4.53 25.75 7.96
N VAL A 99 4.38 24.83 8.90
CA VAL A 99 5.16 24.78 10.14
C VAL A 99 6.58 24.30 9.84
N PHE A 100 6.73 23.55 8.74
CA PHE A 100 7.98 22.93 8.34
C PHE A 100 7.99 22.59 6.85
N THR A 101 9.13 22.83 6.21
CA THR A 101 9.45 22.33 4.88
C THR A 101 10.89 21.85 4.90
N ASP A 102 11.13 20.66 4.38
CA ASP A 102 12.46 20.15 4.07
C ASP A 102 12.55 19.85 2.58
N ASP A 103 13.62 20.29 1.95
CA ASP A 103 13.97 19.94 0.58
C ASP A 103 14.97 18.79 0.51
N PHE A 104 15.46 18.34 1.67
CA PHE A 104 16.50 17.31 1.79
C PHE A 104 17.80 17.63 1.06
N SER A 105 18.07 18.91 0.81
CA SER A 105 19.30 19.36 0.15
C SER A 105 20.55 19.12 1.01
N GLU A 106 20.38 19.14 2.33
CA GLU A 106 21.41 18.90 3.35
C GLU A 106 20.77 18.31 4.62
N ASP A 107 21.58 17.65 5.44
CA ASP A 107 21.13 17.20 6.76
C ASP A 107 21.12 18.39 7.74
N LYS A 108 19.91 18.91 7.99
CA LYS A 108 19.66 19.98 8.96
C LYS A 108 19.45 19.46 10.38
N GLY A 109 19.54 18.14 10.59
CA GLY A 109 19.34 17.50 11.88
C GLY A 109 17.87 17.44 12.31
N TYR A 110 16.92 17.53 11.38
CA TYR A 110 15.48 17.49 11.67
C TYR A 110 14.91 16.08 11.82
N TRP A 111 15.59 15.07 11.30
CA TRP A 111 15.13 13.69 11.27
C TRP A 111 15.88 12.83 12.30
N GLU A 112 15.21 11.83 12.86
CA GLU A 112 15.86 10.84 13.74
C GLU A 112 16.95 10.08 12.98
N GLU A 113 17.98 9.66 13.72
CA GLU A 113 19.08 8.89 13.14
C GLU A 113 18.54 7.61 12.48
N CYS A 114 18.77 7.50 11.18
CA CYS A 114 18.39 6.36 10.37
C CYS A 114 19.67 5.77 9.79
N ASN A 115 19.99 4.56 10.22
CA ASN A 115 21.24 3.84 9.88
C ASN A 115 21.39 3.52 8.39
N VAL A 116 20.30 3.60 7.64
CA VAL A 116 20.20 3.36 6.19
C VAL A 116 19.78 4.62 5.43
N CYS A 117 19.87 5.79 6.07
CA CYS A 117 19.55 7.06 5.41
C CYS A 117 20.83 7.81 5.03
N GLU A 118 20.85 8.38 3.83
CA GLU A 118 21.97 9.14 3.31
C GLU A 118 21.49 10.39 2.58
N TRP A 119 21.96 11.57 2.98
CA TRP A 119 21.77 12.81 2.24
C TRP A 119 22.81 12.91 1.14
N LYS A 120 22.36 12.87 -0.12
CA LYS A 120 23.22 13.09 -1.29
C LYS A 120 22.38 13.59 -2.47
N HIS A 121 23.01 14.25 -3.43
CA HIS A 121 22.34 14.72 -4.66
C HIS A 121 21.03 15.49 -4.41
N GLU A 122 21.01 16.34 -3.38
CA GLU A 122 19.85 17.14 -2.99
C GLU A 122 18.59 16.31 -2.61
N ALA A 123 18.80 15.08 -2.11
CA ALA A 123 17.74 14.21 -1.64
C ALA A 123 18.16 13.37 -0.42
N LEU A 124 17.16 12.94 0.34
CA LEU A 124 17.29 11.90 1.35
C LEU A 124 17.07 10.54 0.69
N TYR A 125 18.13 9.74 0.62
CA TYR A 125 18.06 8.35 0.21
C TYR A 125 17.76 7.51 1.44
N VAL A 126 16.81 6.60 1.32
CA VAL A 126 16.39 5.72 2.42
C VAL A 126 16.56 4.27 1.90
N GLY A 127 17.53 3.55 2.46
CA GLY A 127 18.11 2.32 1.92
C GLY A 127 19.59 2.49 1.52
N PRO A 128 20.26 1.43 1.04
CA PRO A 128 19.70 0.13 0.70
C PRO A 128 19.34 -0.71 1.94
N TYR A 129 18.31 -1.53 1.79
CA TYR A 129 17.88 -2.46 2.84
C TYR A 129 18.40 -3.86 2.54
N GLN A 130 18.85 -4.54 3.60
CA GLN A 130 19.09 -5.96 3.48
C GLN A 130 17.74 -6.66 3.29
N PRO A 131 17.65 -7.65 2.39
CA PRO A 131 16.52 -8.58 2.40
C PRO A 131 16.37 -9.14 3.80
N SER A 132 15.20 -8.91 4.39
CA SER A 132 14.89 -9.29 5.77
C SER A 132 13.50 -9.87 5.81
N ASP A 133 13.34 -10.95 6.58
CA ASP A 133 12.05 -11.55 6.91
C ASP A 133 11.42 -10.88 8.14
N THR A 134 11.96 -9.74 8.59
CA THR A 134 11.41 -8.96 9.72
C THR A 134 10.10 -8.29 9.35
N THR A 135 9.20 -8.22 10.33
CA THR A 135 7.94 -7.46 10.25
C THR A 135 8.12 -5.97 10.57
N GLU A 136 9.31 -5.57 11.02
CA GLU A 136 9.64 -4.18 11.33
C GLU A 136 9.78 -3.34 10.05
N ALA A 137 9.07 -2.21 10.00
CA ALA A 137 9.23 -1.20 8.96
C ALA A 137 10.51 -0.40 9.18
N TYR A 138 11.12 0.08 8.10
CA TYR A 138 12.24 0.99 8.21
C TYR A 138 11.75 2.42 8.23
N VAL A 139 11.93 3.09 9.37
CA VAL A 139 11.32 4.39 9.63
C VAL A 139 12.36 5.44 10.01
N THR A 140 12.10 6.69 9.63
CA THR A 140 12.74 7.87 10.22
C THR A 140 11.68 8.89 10.58
N TYR A 141 11.72 9.40 11.81
CA TYR A 141 10.73 10.32 12.33
C TYR A 141 11.22 11.77 12.27
N TYR A 142 10.29 12.69 12.06
CA TYR A 142 10.57 14.12 12.17
C TYR A 142 10.58 14.54 13.64
N LYS A 143 11.70 15.12 14.11
CA LYS A 143 11.94 15.39 15.54
C LYS A 143 11.23 16.64 16.04
N GLU A 144 11.16 17.68 15.23
CA GLU A 144 10.74 19.01 15.69
C GLU A 144 9.21 19.16 15.84
N CYS A 145 8.40 18.28 15.22
CA CYS A 145 6.94 18.32 15.42
C CYS A 145 6.47 17.67 16.72
N GLY A 146 7.34 16.95 17.43
CA GLY A 146 6.94 16.09 18.53
C GLY A 146 5.85 15.09 18.09
N THR A 147 4.75 15.04 18.84
CA THR A 147 3.64 14.10 18.61
C THR A 147 2.34 14.84 18.27
N PRO A 148 2.12 15.29 17.02
CA PRO A 148 0.92 16.04 16.66
C PRO A 148 -0.36 15.17 16.69
N GLU A 149 -1.48 15.80 17.07
CA GLU A 149 -2.82 15.20 16.97
C GLU A 149 -3.45 15.45 15.59
N PHE A 150 -3.40 16.70 15.13
CA PHE A 150 -3.94 17.14 13.84
C PHE A 150 -2.85 17.83 13.03
N TYR A 151 -2.70 17.45 11.77
CA TYR A 151 -1.65 17.98 10.92
C TYR A 151 -1.94 17.67 9.46
N LYS A 152 -1.16 18.30 8.59
CA LYS A 152 -1.06 17.93 7.19
C LYS A 152 0.41 17.72 6.86
N MET A 153 0.74 16.57 6.30
CA MET A 153 2.08 16.26 5.82
C MET A 153 2.02 15.78 4.38
N SER A 154 3.06 16.08 3.62
CA SER A 154 3.25 15.54 2.28
C SER A 154 4.73 15.47 1.97
N VAL A 155 5.11 14.46 1.21
CA VAL A 155 6.47 14.24 0.73
C VAL A 155 6.42 13.83 -0.74
N ASP A 156 7.40 14.31 -1.50
CA ASP A 156 7.62 13.85 -2.86
C ASP A 156 8.59 12.66 -2.79
N VAL A 157 8.15 11.49 -3.24
CA VAL A 157 8.89 10.23 -3.15
C VAL A 157 9.16 9.68 -4.55
N THR A 158 10.35 9.13 -4.75
CA THR A 158 10.77 8.52 -6.01
C THR A 158 11.41 7.18 -5.72
N TYR A 159 10.92 6.13 -6.37
CA TYR A 159 11.59 4.84 -6.36
C TYR A 159 12.89 4.89 -7.18
N ILE A 160 13.98 4.42 -6.59
CA ILE A 160 15.30 4.40 -7.24
C ILE A 160 15.58 3.00 -7.80
N GLU A 161 15.78 2.02 -6.92
CA GLU A 161 16.12 0.64 -7.25
C GLU A 161 15.80 -0.31 -6.09
N GLY A 162 15.76 -1.62 -6.37
CA GLY A 162 15.51 -2.66 -5.36
C GLY A 162 14.39 -3.64 -5.74
N PRO A 163 13.89 -4.40 -4.75
CA PRO A 163 12.66 -5.17 -4.88
C PRO A 163 11.43 -4.26 -4.91
N THR A 164 10.49 -4.51 -5.84
CA THR A 164 9.27 -3.71 -6.03
C THR A 164 8.05 -4.27 -5.29
N ASP A 165 8.22 -5.39 -4.59
CA ASP A 165 7.22 -6.05 -3.75
C ASP A 165 7.09 -5.42 -2.36
N ARG A 166 7.94 -4.43 -2.05
CA ARG A 166 7.85 -3.57 -0.86
C ARG A 166 7.32 -2.19 -1.22
N GLY A 167 6.67 -1.55 -0.26
CA GLY A 167 6.15 -0.20 -0.41
C GLY A 167 7.16 0.85 0.06
N TYR A 168 6.93 2.11 -0.28
CA TYR A 168 7.63 3.25 0.30
C TYR A 168 6.63 4.38 0.50
N GLY A 169 6.77 5.13 1.59
CA GLY A 169 5.89 6.24 1.86
C GLY A 169 6.08 6.89 3.22
N ILE A 170 5.00 6.99 3.99
CA ILE A 170 4.95 7.80 5.21
C ILE A 170 4.41 7.02 6.41
N VAL A 171 4.96 7.31 7.58
CA VAL A 171 4.31 7.02 8.85
C VAL A 171 3.29 8.12 9.12
N ILE A 172 2.02 7.75 9.12
CA ILE A 172 0.91 8.64 9.45
C ILE A 172 0.89 8.86 10.97
N ARG A 173 1.00 7.80 11.77
CA ARG A 173 0.99 7.96 13.22
C ARG A 173 1.72 6.82 13.85
N ASP A 174 2.58 7.13 14.81
CA ASP A 174 3.13 6.15 15.73
C ASP A 174 2.90 6.63 17.17
N THR A 175 2.07 5.88 17.91
CA THR A 175 1.72 6.19 19.31
C THR A 175 2.63 5.49 20.32
N GLY A 176 3.48 4.56 19.88
CA GLY A 176 4.19 3.60 20.72
C GLY A 176 3.39 2.33 21.04
N ASP A 177 2.06 2.34 20.90
CA ASP A 177 1.21 1.15 21.01
C ASP A 177 0.89 0.55 19.63
N TYR A 178 0.77 1.41 18.62
CA TYR A 178 0.62 1.01 17.24
C TYR A 178 1.20 2.07 16.29
N MET A 179 1.44 1.64 15.05
CA MET A 179 1.82 2.51 13.94
C MET A 179 0.78 2.40 12.81
N ILE A 180 0.42 3.52 12.18
CA ILE A 180 -0.30 3.56 10.91
C ILE A 180 0.62 4.14 9.85
N GLU A 181 0.72 3.46 8.72
CA GLU A 181 1.51 3.89 7.58
C GLU A 181 0.69 3.95 6.30
N PHE A 182 1.20 4.72 5.34
CA PHE A 182 0.74 4.70 3.97
C PHE A 182 1.92 4.54 3.02
N LEU A 183 1.93 3.42 2.29
CA LEU A 183 2.97 3.07 1.33
C LEU A 183 2.39 2.94 -0.08
N ILE A 184 3.23 3.25 -1.07
CA ILE A 184 2.97 3.01 -2.50
C ILE A 184 4.07 2.13 -3.08
N SER A 185 3.79 1.44 -4.21
CA SER A 185 4.81 0.76 -5.00
C SER A 185 4.83 1.23 -6.45
N THR A 186 5.90 0.83 -7.17
CA THR A 186 6.03 1.03 -8.61
C THR A 186 4.97 0.30 -9.44
N TRP A 187 4.27 -0.68 -8.85
CA TRP A 187 3.20 -1.47 -9.48
C TRP A 187 1.81 -0.91 -9.19
N GLN A 188 1.74 0.35 -8.74
CA GLN A 188 0.47 1.03 -8.41
C GLN A 188 -0.31 0.34 -7.28
N ILE A 189 0.40 -0.38 -6.41
CA ILE A 189 -0.13 -0.99 -5.19
C ILE A 189 -0.03 0.04 -4.07
N THR A 190 -1.02 0.03 -3.18
CA THR A 190 -1.10 0.87 -2.00
C THR A 190 -1.31 0.01 -0.77
N TRP A 191 -0.66 0.38 0.32
CA TRP A 191 -0.89 -0.19 1.64
C TRP A 191 -1.22 0.92 2.61
N VAL A 192 -2.40 0.85 3.22
CA VAL A 192 -2.75 1.61 4.40
C VAL A 192 -2.83 0.59 5.52
N SER A 193 -1.78 0.52 6.32
CA SER A 193 -1.57 -0.58 7.26
C SER A 193 -1.50 -0.05 8.68
N LYS A 194 -1.94 -0.87 9.63
CA LYS A 194 -1.74 -0.66 11.07
C LYS A 194 -0.87 -1.79 11.62
N TYR A 195 0.26 -1.44 12.23
CA TYR A 195 1.07 -2.37 13.01
C TYR A 195 0.72 -2.22 14.48
N ASP A 196 0.34 -3.32 15.14
CA ASP A 196 0.13 -3.36 16.59
C ASP A 196 1.39 -3.90 17.27
N TYR A 197 2.03 -3.10 18.12
CA TYR A 197 3.30 -3.48 18.76
C TYR A 197 3.11 -4.55 19.85
N HIS A 198 1.92 -4.66 20.44
CA HIS A 198 1.64 -5.67 21.46
C HIS A 198 1.39 -7.04 20.83
N LEU A 199 0.79 -7.05 19.64
CA LEU A 199 0.49 -8.27 18.88
C LEU A 199 1.57 -8.64 17.85
N GLU A 200 2.52 -7.73 17.61
CA GLU A 200 3.54 -7.82 16.55
C GLU A 200 2.94 -8.13 15.16
N ALA A 201 1.76 -7.57 14.89
CA ALA A 201 0.92 -7.95 13.76
C ALA A 201 0.50 -6.76 12.90
N TRP A 202 0.37 -7.02 11.60
CA TRP A 202 -0.08 -6.05 10.60
C TRP A 202 -1.53 -6.28 10.20
N ASP A 203 -2.32 -5.22 10.28
CA ASP A 203 -3.69 -5.14 9.77
C ASP A 203 -3.75 -4.23 8.54
N MET A 204 -4.23 -4.75 7.42
CA MET A 204 -4.51 -3.97 6.22
C MET A 204 -5.85 -3.24 6.36
N LEU A 205 -5.81 -1.90 6.38
CA LEU A 205 -6.99 -1.05 6.50
C LEU A 205 -7.67 -0.81 5.14
N ASN A 206 -6.91 -0.78 4.05
CA ASN A 206 -7.40 -0.67 2.67
C ASN A 206 -7.51 -2.05 1.98
N ASN A 207 -8.23 -3.00 2.58
CA ASN A 207 -8.16 -4.44 2.24
C ASN A 207 -9.00 -4.92 1.05
N THR A 208 -9.68 -4.03 0.31
CA THR A 208 -10.43 -4.44 -0.89
C THR A 208 -9.58 -4.24 -2.16
N ALA A 209 -9.79 -5.07 -3.18
CA ALA A 209 -9.03 -4.99 -4.42
C ALA A 209 -9.09 -3.60 -5.10
N SER A 210 -10.26 -2.94 -5.05
CA SER A 210 -10.44 -1.59 -5.60
C SER A 210 -9.77 -0.49 -4.77
N GLN A 211 -9.39 -0.78 -3.53
CA GLN A 211 -8.59 0.12 -2.71
C GLN A 211 -7.11 -0.15 -2.92
N ILE A 212 -6.67 -1.40 -2.93
CA ILE A 212 -5.24 -1.76 -3.04
C ILE A 212 -4.59 -1.24 -4.33
N PHE A 213 -5.29 -1.30 -5.47
CA PHE A 213 -4.76 -0.79 -6.74
C PHE A 213 -5.21 0.66 -6.99
N SER A 214 -4.27 1.55 -7.29
CA SER A 214 -4.55 2.97 -7.49
C SER A 214 -3.92 3.53 -8.77
N GLY A 215 -4.75 3.87 -9.74
CA GLY A 215 -4.34 4.61 -10.94
C GLY A 215 -3.89 6.05 -10.68
N LEU A 216 -3.89 6.50 -9.41
CA LEU A 216 -3.34 7.79 -9.02
C LEU A 216 -1.82 7.78 -8.92
N ILE A 217 -1.20 6.60 -8.80
CA ILE A 217 0.26 6.43 -8.72
C ILE A 217 0.85 6.53 -10.13
N ASN A 218 1.84 7.41 -10.29
CA ASN A 218 2.72 7.42 -11.46
C ASN A 218 3.64 6.19 -11.36
N PRO A 219 3.60 5.25 -12.32
CA PRO A 219 4.31 3.99 -12.22
C PRO A 219 5.83 4.14 -12.44
N GLY A 220 6.56 3.05 -12.15
CA GLY A 220 8.01 2.98 -12.33
C GLY A 220 8.77 3.96 -11.42
N ASN A 221 9.77 4.63 -11.97
CA ASN A 221 10.66 5.55 -11.23
C ASN A 221 10.16 7.00 -11.26
N SER A 222 8.87 7.20 -11.50
CA SER A 222 8.28 8.54 -11.50
C SER A 222 8.12 9.05 -10.07
N THR A 223 8.36 10.34 -9.86
CA THR A 223 8.06 10.97 -8.57
C THR A 223 6.55 11.01 -8.33
N ASN A 224 6.16 10.69 -7.09
CA ASN A 224 4.79 10.78 -6.61
C ASN A 224 4.75 11.68 -5.37
N ARG A 225 3.76 12.57 -5.29
CA ARG A 225 3.48 13.32 -4.07
C ARG A 225 2.47 12.57 -3.22
N ILE A 226 2.89 12.04 -2.10
CA ILE A 226 1.99 11.38 -1.14
C ILE A 226 1.81 12.25 0.09
N GLY A 227 0.71 12.07 0.81
CA GLY A 227 0.47 12.81 2.03
C GLY A 227 -0.78 12.40 2.76
N VAL A 228 -0.94 12.96 3.96
CA VAL A 228 -2.13 12.79 4.79
C VAL A 228 -2.52 14.13 5.38
N GLU A 229 -3.81 14.30 5.59
CA GLU A 229 -4.38 15.39 6.35
C GLU A 229 -5.28 14.81 7.44
N VAL A 230 -4.88 14.97 8.70
CA VAL A 230 -5.60 14.48 9.87
C VAL A 230 -6.45 15.61 10.44
N ARG A 231 -7.77 15.42 10.46
CA ARG A 231 -8.76 16.44 10.87
C ARG A 231 -9.63 15.93 12.01
N PRO A 232 -10.12 16.79 12.91
CA PRO A 232 -11.14 16.39 13.87
C PRO A 232 -12.46 16.06 13.17
N SER A 233 -13.16 15.01 13.62
CA SER A 233 -14.48 14.60 13.10
C SER A 233 -15.60 14.51 14.16
N GLY A 234 -15.27 14.84 15.42
CA GLY A 234 -16.23 14.95 16.53
C GLY A 234 -16.09 13.79 17.54
N ASN A 235 -16.65 13.93 18.75
CA ASN A 235 -16.62 12.89 19.80
C ASN A 235 -15.23 12.33 20.14
N GLY A 236 -14.19 13.18 20.12
CA GLY A 236 -12.81 12.75 20.34
C GLY A 236 -12.23 11.91 19.20
N GLN A 237 -12.83 11.97 18.00
CA GLN A 237 -12.37 11.27 16.81
C GLN A 237 -11.78 12.20 15.76
N SER A 238 -11.05 11.59 14.83
CA SER A 238 -10.34 12.22 13.74
C SER A 238 -10.43 11.38 12.46
N ASP A 239 -10.43 12.07 11.31
CA ASP A 239 -10.49 11.48 9.97
C ASP A 239 -9.18 11.75 9.23
N TYR A 240 -8.62 10.72 8.58
CA TYR A 240 -7.30 10.78 7.94
C TYR A 240 -7.51 10.76 6.42
N PHE A 241 -7.30 11.90 5.76
CA PHE A 241 -7.45 12.05 4.32
C PHE A 241 -6.12 11.75 3.63
N ILE A 242 -5.95 10.52 3.16
CA ILE A 242 -4.74 10.04 2.49
C ILE A 242 -4.79 10.44 1.01
N ARG A 243 -3.68 10.98 0.51
CA ARG A 243 -3.60 11.59 -0.82
C ARG A 243 -2.44 11.04 -1.63
N ILE A 244 -2.68 10.90 -2.93
CA ILE A 244 -1.69 10.60 -3.95
C ILE A 244 -1.82 11.66 -5.05
N ASN A 245 -0.72 12.32 -5.40
CA ASN A 245 -0.64 13.36 -6.41
C ASN A 245 -1.75 14.42 -6.24
N ASN A 246 -1.86 14.92 -5.01
CA ASN A 246 -2.85 15.90 -4.53
C ASN A 246 -4.32 15.48 -4.55
N LYS A 247 -4.64 14.28 -5.04
CA LYS A 247 -6.00 13.72 -5.05
C LYS A 247 -6.21 12.83 -3.83
N THR A 248 -7.39 12.91 -3.21
CA THR A 248 -7.77 11.98 -2.14
C THR A 248 -7.87 10.57 -2.71
N TYR A 249 -7.11 9.66 -2.13
CA TYR A 249 -7.08 8.25 -2.48
C TYR A 249 -7.97 7.45 -1.51
N TYR A 250 -7.77 7.65 -0.21
CA TYR A 250 -8.43 6.87 0.84
C TYR A 250 -8.71 7.74 2.07
N VAL A 251 -9.76 7.42 2.81
CA VAL A 251 -10.10 8.13 4.06
C VAL A 251 -10.34 7.11 5.17
N LEU A 252 -9.55 7.19 6.25
CA LEU A 252 -9.84 6.49 7.50
C LEU A 252 -10.75 7.38 8.34
N TYR A 253 -12.00 6.96 8.52
CA TYR A 253 -12.96 7.71 9.32
C TYR A 253 -12.94 7.28 10.79
N GLY A 254 -13.25 8.22 11.68
CA GLY A 254 -13.59 7.95 13.07
C GLY A 254 -12.48 7.32 13.90
N GLN A 255 -11.21 7.60 13.57
CA GLN A 255 -10.08 7.13 14.35
C GLN A 255 -10.04 7.87 15.69
N PRO A 256 -9.68 7.21 16.81
CA PRO A 256 -9.41 7.92 18.06
C PRO A 256 -8.44 9.09 17.84
N THR A 257 -8.74 10.24 18.43
CA THR A 257 -7.79 11.36 18.43
C THR A 257 -6.72 11.06 19.45
N GLU A 258 -5.51 10.82 18.94
CA GLU A 258 -4.34 10.50 19.75
C GLU A 258 -3.18 11.36 19.25
N ALA A 259 -2.19 11.59 20.12
CA ALA A 259 -0.91 12.18 19.74
C ALA A 259 0.02 11.07 19.21
N GLY A 260 0.84 11.35 18.21
CA GLY A 260 1.83 10.36 17.75
C GLY A 260 2.86 10.96 16.82
N ARG A 261 3.99 10.28 16.68
CA ARG A 261 5.09 10.68 15.80
C ARG A 261 4.70 10.49 14.33
N VAL A 262 5.33 11.26 13.46
CA VAL A 262 5.15 11.19 12.00
C VAL A 262 6.51 11.06 11.32
N GLY A 263 6.53 10.45 10.14
CA GLY A 263 7.81 10.12 9.52
C GLY A 263 7.70 9.59 8.09
N ILE A 264 8.84 9.09 7.62
CA ILE A 264 8.99 8.39 6.33
C ILE A 264 9.15 6.90 6.64
N SER A 265 8.50 6.03 5.85
CA SER A 265 8.50 4.57 6.02
C SER A 265 8.84 3.86 4.71
N ILE A 266 9.54 2.72 4.79
CA ILE A 266 9.81 1.76 3.71
C ILE A 266 9.68 0.32 4.24
#